data_AF-A0A561ST38-F1
#
_entry.id   AF-A0A561ST38-F1
#
_cell.length_a   1.000
_cell.length_b   1.000
_cell.length_c   1.000
_cell.angle_alpha   90.00
_cell.angle_beta   90.00
_cell.angle_gamma   90.00
#
_symmetry.space_group_name_H-M   'P 1'
#
loop_
_entity.id
_entity.type
_entity.pdbx_description
1 polymer ?
#
loop_
_entity_poly.entity_id
_entity_poly.type
_entity_poly.pdbx_seq_one_letter_code
_entity_poly.pdbx_strand_id
1 'polypeptide(L)'
;MSKENRFERIDAQIVQIADTIHQTTGPTTDPGRIGREFLDQGQYELAARQFRDALAARPTDVHLNFLRAIALLQGRRPNRHSREMISQIRAHLRAAADLPEARVLHALVIEDAGLRWRRADHPPEDVLDTARHTASDSAELILRHVPAREARVWRVLAQRREGDGSR
;
A
#
# COMPACT_ATOMS: atom_id res chain seq x y z
N MET A 1 5.95 -5.20 68.27
CA MET A 1 6.89 -5.60 67.19
C MET A 1 6.06 -6.21 66.06
N SER A 2 5.60 -5.40 65.10
CA SER A 2 4.86 -5.89 63.93
C SER A 2 5.82 -6.52 62.94
N LYS A 3 5.62 -7.79 62.62
CA LYS A 3 6.26 -8.47 61.50
C LYS A 3 5.64 -7.92 60.22
N GLU A 4 6.32 -6.95 59.63
CA GLU A 4 5.94 -6.39 58.33
C GLU A 4 5.99 -7.50 57.28
N ASN A 5 4.83 -7.76 56.68
CA ASN A 5 4.52 -8.95 55.91
C ASN A 5 5.29 -8.95 54.58
N ARG A 6 6.37 -9.73 54.52
CA ARG A 6 7.20 -9.93 53.31
C ARG A 6 6.38 -10.36 52.08
N PHE A 7 5.22 -10.99 52.29
CA PHE A 7 4.29 -11.40 51.23
C PHE A 7 3.56 -10.23 50.57
N GLU A 8 3.16 -9.20 51.32
CA GLU A 8 2.49 -8.01 50.77
C GLU A 8 3.43 -7.19 49.86
N ARG A 9 4.74 -7.22 50.13
CA ARG A 9 5.74 -6.59 49.27
C ARG A 9 5.98 -7.35 47.95
N ILE A 10 5.76 -8.66 47.92
CA ILE A 10 5.94 -9.47 46.70
C ILE A 10 4.76 -9.24 45.75
N ASP A 11 3.53 -9.23 46.28
CA ASP A 11 2.34 -8.98 45.45
C ASP A 11 2.33 -7.56 44.87
N ALA A 12 2.76 -6.56 45.64
CA ALA A 12 2.92 -5.19 45.14
C ALA A 12 4.01 -5.07 44.05
N GLN A 13 5.11 -5.82 44.17
CA GLN A 13 6.18 -5.84 43.16
C GLN A 13 5.75 -6.56 41.87
N ILE A 14 4.91 -7.61 41.97
CA ILE A 14 4.38 -8.30 40.78
C ILE A 14 3.43 -7.39 39.99
N VAL A 15 2.59 -6.61 40.68
CA VAL A 15 1.72 -5.61 40.02
C VAL A 15 2.54 -4.49 39.38
N GLN A 16 3.58 -3.99 40.05
CA GLN A 16 4.48 -2.98 39.47
C GLN A 16 5.27 -3.49 38.27
N ILE A 17 5.69 -4.76 38.25
CA ILE A 17 6.35 -5.38 37.10
C ILE A 17 5.35 -5.57 35.96
N ALA A 18 4.10 -5.94 36.22
CA ALA A 18 3.07 -6.03 35.20
C ALA A 18 2.76 -4.68 34.56
N ASP A 19 2.66 -3.61 35.36
CA ASP A 19 2.49 -2.23 34.88
C ASP A 19 3.73 -1.71 34.14
N THR A 20 4.93 -2.10 34.58
CA THR A 20 6.18 -1.76 33.89
C THR A 20 6.29 -2.51 32.55
N ILE A 21 5.88 -3.77 32.48
CA ILE A 21 5.83 -4.56 31.24
C ILE A 21 4.76 -4.00 30.28
N HIS A 22 3.63 -3.50 30.80
CA HIS A 22 2.62 -2.81 29.98
C HIS A 22 3.06 -1.43 29.50
N GLN A 23 3.91 -0.72 30.26
CA GLN A 23 4.52 0.56 29.87
C GLN A 23 5.78 0.39 29.01
N THR A 24 6.37 -0.81 29.00
CA THR A 24 7.33 -1.23 27.98
C THR A 24 6.53 -1.75 26.79
N THR A 25 5.80 -0.85 26.14
CA THR A 25 5.23 -1.10 24.82
C THR A 25 6.35 -1.64 23.94
N GLY A 26 6.36 -2.96 23.70
CA GLY A 26 7.06 -3.53 22.56
C GLY A 26 6.69 -2.71 21.32
N PRO A 27 7.60 -2.52 20.35
CA PRO A 27 7.43 -1.51 19.30
C PRO A 27 6.03 -1.63 18.73
N THR A 28 5.18 -0.65 19.00
CA THR A 28 3.76 -0.64 18.59
C THR A 28 3.79 -0.91 17.10
N THR A 29 3.48 -2.15 16.71
CA THR A 29 3.91 -2.61 15.39
C THR A 29 2.88 -2.06 14.41
N ASP A 30 3.14 -0.87 13.87
CA ASP A 30 2.22 -0.20 12.95
C ASP A 30 1.93 -1.14 11.76
N PRO A 31 0.69 -1.63 11.62
CA PRO A 31 0.34 -2.54 10.54
C PRO A 31 0.63 -1.93 9.16
N GLY A 32 0.59 -0.60 9.03
CA GLY A 32 0.99 0.09 7.80
C GLY A 32 2.45 -0.17 7.43
N ARG A 33 3.37 -0.03 8.40
CA ARG A 33 4.80 -0.31 8.20
C ARG A 33 5.06 -1.79 7.88
N ILE A 34 4.47 -2.72 8.63
CA ILE A 34 4.63 -4.17 8.35
C ILE A 34 4.09 -4.51 6.95
N GLY A 35 2.94 -3.92 6.58
CA GLY A 35 2.37 -4.12 5.25
C GLY A 35 3.30 -3.66 4.14
N ARG A 36 4.03 -2.55 4.34
CA ARG A 36 5.03 -2.07 3.39
C ARG A 36 6.21 -3.04 3.27
N GLU A 37 6.73 -3.55 4.38
CA GLU A 37 7.82 -4.54 4.37
C GLU A 37 7.41 -5.81 3.61
N PHE A 38 6.20 -6.32 3.84
CA PHE A 38 5.68 -7.46 3.08
C PHE A 38 5.50 -7.14 1.60
N LEU A 39 5.05 -5.93 1.27
CA LEU A 39 4.91 -5.52 -0.13
C LEU A 39 6.28 -5.48 -0.83
N ASP A 40 7.29 -4.91 -0.19
CA ASP A 40 8.66 -4.84 -0.70
C ASP A 40 9.29 -6.23 -0.87
N GLN A 41 8.84 -7.24 -0.12
CA GLN A 41 9.24 -8.65 -0.27
C GLN A 41 8.38 -9.43 -1.29
N GLY A 42 7.37 -8.80 -1.89
CA GLY A 42 6.42 -9.47 -2.79
C GLY A 42 5.43 -10.41 -2.07
N GLN A 43 5.31 -10.32 -0.75
CA GLN A 43 4.37 -11.09 0.06
C GLN A 43 2.99 -10.42 0.07
N TYR A 44 2.36 -10.36 -1.10
CA TYR A 44 1.19 -9.52 -1.35
C TYR A 44 -0.03 -9.82 -0.48
N GLU A 45 -0.29 -11.09 -0.16
CA GLU A 45 -1.43 -11.45 0.69
C GLU A 45 -1.24 -10.97 2.13
N LEU A 46 -0.02 -11.09 2.65
CA LEU A 46 0.33 -10.59 3.98
C LEU A 46 0.30 -9.07 4.01
N ALA A 47 0.85 -8.40 2.99
CA ALA A 47 0.76 -6.96 2.82
C ALA A 47 -0.71 -6.48 2.81
N ALA A 48 -1.57 -7.11 2.02
CA ALA A 48 -2.98 -6.78 1.95
C ALA A 48 -3.69 -7.00 3.30
N ARG A 49 -3.34 -8.02 4.08
CA ARG A 49 -3.90 -8.19 5.44
C ARG A 49 -3.47 -7.04 6.36
N GLN A 50 -2.18 -6.72 6.39
CA GLN A 50 -1.66 -5.65 7.24
C GLN A 50 -2.24 -4.27 6.89
N PHE A 51 -2.38 -3.95 5.60
CA PHE A 51 -3.04 -2.70 5.20
C PHE A 51 -4.55 -2.68 5.54
N ARG A 52 -5.21 -3.84 5.62
CA ARG A 52 -6.62 -3.91 6.08
C ARG A 52 -6.69 -3.47 7.54
N ASP A 53 -5.80 -4.02 8.35
CA ASP A 53 -5.79 -3.83 9.78
C ASP A 53 -5.37 -2.37 10.10
N ALA A 54 -4.44 -1.81 9.31
CA ALA A 54 -4.10 -0.38 9.36
C ALA A 54 -5.30 0.52 9.01
N LEU A 55 -6.04 0.20 7.95
CA LEU A 55 -7.23 0.95 7.53
C LEU A 55 -8.39 0.81 8.52
N ALA A 56 -8.49 -0.29 9.26
CA ALA A 56 -9.48 -0.42 10.33
C ALA A 56 -9.25 0.63 11.43
N ALA A 57 -8.00 0.98 11.71
CA ALA A 57 -7.65 2.06 12.63
C ALA A 57 -7.69 3.46 11.97
N ARG A 58 -7.39 3.55 10.68
CA ARG A 58 -7.32 4.81 9.91
C ARG A 58 -8.09 4.71 8.58
N PRO A 59 -9.44 4.74 8.59
CA PRO A 59 -10.24 4.40 7.40
C PRO A 59 -10.06 5.36 6.21
N THR A 60 -9.71 6.61 6.49
CA THR A 60 -9.58 7.69 5.49
C THR A 60 -8.12 7.92 5.05
N ASP A 61 -7.18 7.06 5.47
CA ASP A 61 -5.79 7.19 5.08
C ASP A 61 -5.62 6.85 3.59
N VAL A 62 -5.37 7.90 2.78
CA VAL A 62 -5.24 7.79 1.34
C VAL A 62 -4.02 6.96 0.92
N HIS A 63 -2.93 6.99 1.69
CA HIS A 63 -1.72 6.22 1.39
C HIS A 63 -1.95 4.73 1.64
N LEU A 64 -2.62 4.38 2.73
CA LEU A 64 -2.97 2.99 3.02
C LEU A 64 -3.93 2.40 1.97
N ASN A 65 -4.89 3.20 1.48
CA ASN A 65 -5.76 2.79 0.38
C ASN A 65 -4.96 2.53 -0.91
N PHE A 66 -4.04 3.43 -1.26
CA PHE A 66 -3.15 3.26 -2.42
C PHE A 66 -2.28 1.99 -2.31
N LEU A 67 -1.58 1.80 -1.18
CA LEU A 67 -0.71 0.64 -0.95
C LEU A 67 -1.49 -0.68 -0.95
N ARG A 68 -2.70 -0.68 -0.36
CA ARG A 68 -3.59 -1.83 -0.40
C ARG A 68 -3.99 -2.19 -1.83
N ALA A 69 -4.30 -1.20 -2.67
CA ALA A 69 -4.64 -1.45 -4.06
C ALA A 69 -3.48 -2.11 -4.82
N ILE A 70 -2.23 -1.69 -4.57
CA ILE A 70 -1.04 -2.33 -5.13
C ILE A 70 -0.91 -3.78 -4.62
N ALA A 71 -1.06 -4.01 -3.31
CA ALA A 71 -0.98 -5.35 -2.74
C ALA A 71 -2.05 -6.29 -3.33
N LEU A 72 -3.27 -5.80 -3.56
CA LEU A 72 -4.36 -6.57 -4.17
C LEU A 72 -4.12 -6.95 -5.64
N LEU A 73 -3.24 -6.22 -6.36
CA LEU A 73 -2.79 -6.61 -7.69
C LEU A 73 -1.80 -7.79 -7.67
N GLN A 74 -1.22 -8.12 -6.52
CA GLN A 74 -0.43 -9.34 -6.31
C GLN A 74 0.74 -9.53 -7.29
N GLY A 75 1.36 -8.45 -7.77
CA GLY A 75 2.44 -8.56 -8.76
C GLY A 75 1.97 -8.99 -10.16
N ARG A 76 0.65 -9.00 -10.40
CA ARG A 76 0.02 -9.46 -11.63
C ARG A 76 -0.57 -8.29 -12.40
N ARG A 77 -0.81 -8.53 -13.69
CA ARG A 77 -1.49 -7.57 -14.56
C ARG A 77 -2.95 -7.43 -14.15
N PRO A 78 -3.52 -6.22 -14.15
CA PRO A 78 -4.94 -5.99 -13.90
C PRO A 78 -5.87 -6.93 -14.71
N ASN A 79 -5.58 -7.18 -15.99
CA ASN A 79 -6.39 -8.08 -16.82
C ASN A 79 -6.39 -9.57 -16.42
N ARG A 80 -5.59 -9.96 -15.42
CA ARG A 80 -5.55 -11.32 -14.85
C ARG A 80 -6.41 -11.47 -13.59
N HIS A 81 -7.03 -10.41 -13.12
CA HIS A 81 -7.92 -10.44 -11.95
C HIS A 81 -9.39 -10.59 -12.36
N SER A 82 -10.20 -11.12 -11.46
CA SER A 82 -11.65 -11.15 -11.63
C SER A 82 -12.23 -9.74 -11.66
N ARG A 83 -13.42 -9.58 -12.26
CA ARG A 83 -14.14 -8.29 -12.29
C ARG A 83 -14.40 -7.76 -10.87
N GLU A 84 -14.72 -8.64 -9.95
CA GLU A 84 -14.95 -8.28 -8.55
C GLU A 84 -13.68 -7.72 -7.90
N MET A 85 -12.54 -8.41 -8.06
CA MET A 85 -11.26 -7.94 -7.53
C MET A 85 -10.86 -6.59 -8.15
N ILE A 86 -11.07 -6.40 -9.45
CA ILE A 86 -10.84 -5.11 -10.11
C ILE A 86 -11.76 -4.02 -9.55
N SER A 87 -13.02 -4.33 -9.27
CA SER A 87 -13.94 -3.38 -8.63
C SER A 87 -13.44 -2.94 -7.25
N GLN A 88 -12.96 -3.89 -6.43
CA GLN A 88 -12.40 -3.63 -5.11
C GLN A 88 -11.11 -2.78 -5.19
N ILE A 89 -10.18 -3.13 -6.09
CA ILE A 89 -8.95 -2.35 -6.33
C ILE A 89 -9.31 -0.91 -6.72
N ARG A 90 -10.27 -0.73 -7.63
CA ARG A 90 -10.73 0.60 -8.06
C ARG A 90 -11.45 1.38 -6.96
N ALA A 91 -12.05 0.71 -5.98
CA ALA A 91 -12.65 1.38 -4.83
C ALA A 91 -11.57 2.01 -3.94
N HIS A 92 -10.51 1.25 -3.62
CA HIS A 92 -9.36 1.78 -2.88
C HIS A 92 -8.65 2.92 -3.62
N LEU A 93 -8.46 2.80 -4.95
CA LEU A 93 -7.84 3.86 -5.74
C LEU A 93 -8.69 5.13 -5.82
N ARG A 94 -10.02 5.01 -5.78
CA ARG A 94 -10.93 6.17 -5.68
C ARG A 94 -10.87 6.81 -4.30
N ALA A 95 -10.76 6.04 -3.23
CA ALA A 95 -10.56 6.57 -1.88
C ALA A 95 -9.21 7.28 -1.73
N ALA A 96 -8.22 6.92 -2.55
CA ALA A 96 -6.91 7.55 -2.60
C ALA A 96 -6.76 8.62 -3.71
N ALA A 97 -7.85 9.11 -4.31
CA ALA A 97 -7.80 9.93 -5.54
C ALA A 97 -7.06 11.28 -5.38
N ASP A 98 -6.86 11.75 -4.14
CA ASP A 98 -6.07 12.94 -3.84
C ASP A 98 -4.57 12.74 -4.11
N LEU A 99 -4.11 11.48 -4.15
CA LEU A 99 -2.74 11.13 -4.53
C LEU A 99 -2.59 11.09 -6.06
N PRO A 100 -1.69 11.88 -6.67
CA PRO A 100 -1.40 11.82 -8.10
C PRO A 100 -1.10 10.39 -8.59
N GLU A 101 -0.27 9.65 -7.87
CA GLU A 101 0.09 8.26 -8.17
C GLU A 101 -1.09 7.29 -8.12
N ALA A 102 -2.09 7.54 -7.26
CA ALA A 102 -3.29 6.71 -7.20
C ALA A 102 -4.17 6.93 -8.42
N ARG A 103 -4.27 8.17 -8.92
CA ARG A 103 -4.98 8.47 -10.19
C ARG A 103 -4.29 7.80 -11.38
N VAL A 104 -2.96 7.86 -11.41
CA VAL A 104 -2.15 7.18 -12.43
C VAL A 104 -2.36 5.66 -12.39
N LEU A 105 -2.26 5.04 -11.20
CA LEU A 105 -2.51 3.61 -11.04
C LEU A 105 -3.95 3.24 -11.39
N HIS A 106 -4.94 4.07 -11.05
CA HIS A 106 -6.33 3.85 -11.42
C HIS A 106 -6.53 3.82 -12.93
N ALA A 107 -5.93 4.77 -13.65
CA ALA A 107 -5.99 4.80 -15.11
C ALA A 107 -5.30 3.59 -15.74
N LEU A 108 -4.14 3.19 -15.22
CA LEU A 108 -3.45 1.97 -15.65
C LEU A 108 -4.32 0.73 -15.45
N VAL A 109 -4.97 0.59 -14.28
CA VAL A 109 -5.89 -0.52 -13.98
C VAL A 109 -7.08 -0.53 -14.96
N ILE A 110 -7.68 0.63 -15.25
CA ILE A 110 -8.77 0.74 -16.23
C ILE A 110 -8.30 0.36 -17.63
N GLU A 111 -7.15 0.87 -18.06
CA GLU A 111 -6.59 0.63 -19.39
C GLU A 111 -6.29 -0.85 -19.60
N ASP A 112 -5.58 -1.48 -18.66
CA ASP A 112 -5.15 -2.87 -18.78
C ASP A 112 -6.31 -3.84 -18.59
N ALA A 113 -7.12 -3.69 -17.53
CA ALA A 113 -8.24 -4.61 -17.25
C ALA A 113 -9.35 -4.52 -18.31
N GLY A 114 -9.57 -3.34 -18.90
CA GLY A 114 -10.50 -3.15 -20.00
C GLY A 114 -9.94 -3.55 -21.37
N LEU A 115 -8.67 -3.96 -21.46
CA LEU A 115 -7.94 -4.17 -22.71
C LEU A 115 -8.04 -2.98 -23.68
N ARG A 116 -8.14 -1.76 -23.14
CA ARG A 116 -8.37 -0.52 -23.91
C ARG A 116 -7.22 -0.22 -24.85
N TRP A 117 -6.00 -0.65 -24.50
CA TRP A 117 -4.83 -0.59 -25.37
C TRP A 117 -5.01 -1.31 -26.72
N ARG A 118 -5.93 -2.29 -26.83
CA ARG A 118 -6.28 -2.95 -28.11
C ARG A 118 -7.23 -2.14 -28.98
N ARG A 119 -7.95 -1.17 -28.41
CA ARG A 119 -9.07 -0.47 -29.06
C ARG A 119 -8.72 0.93 -29.53
N ALA A 120 -7.42 1.27 -29.57
CA ALA A 120 -6.93 2.63 -29.81
C ALA A 120 -7.57 3.68 -28.89
N ASP A 121 -8.05 3.24 -27.72
CA ASP A 121 -8.68 4.09 -26.73
C ASP A 121 -7.59 4.62 -25.80
N HIS A 122 -7.53 5.94 -25.64
CA HIS A 122 -6.41 6.62 -25.01
C HIS A 122 -6.78 7.02 -23.57
N PRO A 123 -5.87 6.83 -22.60
CA PRO A 123 -6.00 7.51 -21.32
C PRO A 123 -6.12 9.03 -21.55
N PRO A 124 -6.91 9.74 -20.74
CA PRO A 124 -6.98 11.20 -20.78
C PRO A 124 -5.57 11.83 -20.68
N GLU A 125 -5.33 12.94 -21.41
CA GLU A 125 -3.99 13.55 -21.46
C GLU A 125 -3.54 14.09 -20.09
N ASP A 126 -4.45 14.58 -19.26
CA ASP A 126 -4.19 15.02 -17.89
C ASP A 126 -3.63 13.88 -17.01
N VAL A 127 -4.07 12.65 -17.25
CA VAL A 127 -3.54 11.46 -16.58
C VAL A 127 -2.13 11.14 -17.08
N LEU A 128 -1.89 11.24 -18.39
CA LEU A 128 -0.56 11.00 -18.96
C LEU A 128 0.44 12.06 -18.47
N ASP A 129 0.01 13.31 -18.36
CA ASP A 129 0.80 14.39 -17.77
C ASP A 129 1.09 14.12 -16.29
N THR A 130 0.08 13.69 -15.53
CA THR A 130 0.27 13.28 -14.13
C THR A 130 1.28 12.12 -14.02
N ALA A 131 1.25 11.15 -14.95
CA ALA A 131 2.19 10.04 -14.97
C ALA A 131 3.64 10.51 -15.25
N ARG A 132 3.83 11.48 -16.13
CA ARG A 132 5.16 12.11 -16.39
C ARG A 132 5.70 12.80 -15.14
N HIS A 133 4.82 13.43 -14.35
CA HIS A 133 5.17 14.23 -13.17
C HIS A 133 4.98 13.54 -11.82
N THR A 134 4.72 12.23 -11.78
CA THR A 134 4.54 11.46 -10.52
C THR A 134 5.81 11.57 -9.63
N ALA A 135 5.86 11.12 -8.37
CA ALA A 135 7.16 11.01 -7.67
C ALA A 135 7.97 9.80 -8.20
N SER A 136 9.31 9.85 -8.21
CA SER A 136 10.14 8.75 -8.73
C SER A 136 9.93 7.47 -7.92
N ASP A 137 9.86 7.58 -6.59
CA ASP A 137 9.57 6.47 -5.69
C ASP A 137 8.20 5.83 -5.97
N SER A 138 7.17 6.66 -6.20
CA SER A 138 5.81 6.16 -6.52
C SER A 138 5.77 5.50 -7.90
N ALA A 139 6.50 6.03 -8.89
CA ALA A 139 6.62 5.42 -10.21
C ALA A 139 7.34 4.07 -10.13
N GLU A 140 8.44 3.97 -9.39
CA GLU A 140 9.16 2.73 -9.18
C GLU A 140 8.29 1.68 -8.50
N LEU A 141 7.57 2.07 -7.44
CA LEU A 141 6.67 1.18 -6.72
C LEU A 141 5.59 0.60 -7.67
N ILE A 142 4.96 1.45 -8.49
CA ILE A 142 3.95 1.00 -9.47
C ILE A 142 4.58 0.06 -10.50
N LEU A 143 5.72 0.43 -11.11
CA LEU A 143 6.39 -0.36 -12.14
C LEU A 143 6.84 -1.73 -11.62
N ARG A 144 7.30 -1.77 -10.36
CA ARG A 144 7.77 -2.99 -9.67
C ARG A 144 6.63 -3.99 -9.46
N HIS A 145 5.46 -3.52 -9.05
CA HIS A 145 4.37 -4.41 -8.62
C HIS A 145 3.23 -4.58 -9.65
N VAL A 146 3.26 -3.84 -10.76
CA VAL A 146 2.18 -3.88 -11.77
C VAL A 146 2.77 -4.05 -13.18
N PRO A 147 2.97 -5.29 -13.67
CA PRO A 147 3.70 -5.57 -14.92
C PRO A 147 2.83 -5.40 -16.19
N ALA A 148 2.22 -4.23 -16.40
CA ALA A 148 1.31 -3.93 -17.51
C ALA A 148 2.00 -3.22 -18.70
N ARG A 149 3.04 -3.82 -19.27
CA ARG A 149 3.97 -3.19 -20.25
C ARG A 149 3.33 -2.65 -21.53
N GLU A 150 2.16 -3.15 -21.89
CA GLU A 150 1.40 -2.74 -23.08
C GLU A 150 0.51 -1.54 -22.82
N ALA A 151 0.19 -1.25 -21.55
CA ALA A 151 -0.57 -0.07 -21.17
C ALA A 151 0.27 1.18 -21.40
N ARG A 152 -0.32 2.20 -22.02
CA ARG A 152 0.32 3.49 -22.31
C ARG A 152 0.73 4.18 -21.02
N VAL A 153 -0.11 4.16 -20.00
CA VAL A 153 0.23 4.75 -18.69
C VAL A 153 1.50 4.11 -18.11
N TRP A 154 1.63 2.78 -18.23
CA TRP A 154 2.83 2.07 -17.77
C TRP A 154 4.08 2.50 -18.55
N ARG A 155 3.98 2.63 -19.88
CA ARG A 155 5.12 3.06 -20.72
C ARG A 155 5.58 4.47 -20.40
N VAL A 156 4.65 5.38 -20.14
CA VAL A 156 5.00 6.76 -19.72
C VAL A 156 5.76 6.75 -18.39
N LEU A 157 5.30 5.97 -17.41
CA LEU A 157 6.04 5.79 -16.15
C LEU A 157 7.44 5.20 -16.37
N ALA A 158 7.57 4.21 -17.26
CA ALA A 158 8.84 3.54 -17.53
C ALA A 158 9.86 4.45 -18.25
N GLN A 159 9.43 5.20 -19.27
CA GLN A 159 10.28 6.11 -20.04
C GLN A 159 10.91 7.18 -19.16
N ARG A 160 10.17 7.69 -18.17
CA ARG A 160 10.71 8.63 -17.20
C ARG A 160 11.86 8.03 -16.40
N ARG A 161 11.74 6.78 -15.95
CA ARG A 161 12.78 6.10 -15.15
C ARG A 161 14.12 6.06 -15.90
N GLU A 162 14.07 5.89 -17.22
CA GLU A 162 15.26 5.87 -18.08
C GLU A 162 15.87 7.28 -18.26
N GLY A 163 15.03 8.32 -18.29
CA GLY A 163 15.47 9.73 -18.37
C GLY A 163 16.13 10.25 -17.10
N ASP A 164 15.66 9.84 -15.92
CA ASP A 164 16.23 10.26 -14.62
C ASP A 164 17.57 9.55 -14.32
N GLY A 165 17.79 8.34 -14.84
CA GLY A 165 19.03 7.57 -14.64
C GLY A 165 20.22 7.98 -15.54
N SER A 166 20.02 8.95 -16.43
CA SER A 166 21.03 9.41 -17.40
C SER A 166 21.66 10.77 -17.05
N ARG A 167 21.50 11.24 -15.81
CA ARG A 167 22.03 12.53 -15.33
C ARG A 167 23.05 12.36 -14.22
#